data_AF-A0A3S1U1R5-F1
#
_entry.id   AF-A0A3S1U1R5-F1
#
_cell.length_a   1.000
_cell.length_b   1.000
_cell.length_c   1.000
_cell.angle_alpha   90.00
_cell.angle_beta   90.00
_cell.angle_gamma   90.00
#
_symmetry.space_group_name_H-M   'P 1'
#
loop_
_entity.id
_entity.type
_entity.pdbx_description
1 polymer ?
#
loop_
_entity_poly.entity_id
_entity_poly.type
_entity_poly.pdbx_seq_one_letter_code
_entity_poly.pdbx_strand_id
1 'polypeptide(L)' 'MTDTTLQLEDAATGLDVDAPAAWSAATWFAVISLAATSFALVSAEFLPAGLLTPMARDLGISEGTAG' A
#
# COMPACT_ATOMS: atom_id res chain seq x y z
N MET A 1 33.84 27.43 -24.77
CA MET A 1 33.95 26.82 -23.42
C MET A 1 32.51 26.67 -22.90
N THR A 2 31.68 25.88 -23.60
CA THR A 2 30.22 25.85 -23.34
C THR A 2 29.60 24.47 -23.62
N ASP A 3 30.40 23.41 -23.65
CA ASP A 3 29.94 22.07 -24.07
C ASP A 3 29.65 21.13 -22.88
N THR A 4 29.90 21.55 -21.64
CA THR A 4 29.79 20.67 -20.46
C THR A 4 28.36 20.59 -19.89
N THR A 5 27.49 21.57 -20.18
CA THR A 5 26.10 21.58 -19.67
C THR A 5 25.22 20.51 -20.34
N LEU A 6 25.40 20.24 -21.64
CA LEU A 6 24.58 19.25 -22.36
C LEU A 6 24.87 17.79 -21.97
N GLN A 7 26.09 17.46 -21.55
CA GLN A 7 26.45 16.10 -21.15
C GLN A 7 25.81 15.64 -19.84
N LEU A 8 25.44 16.57 -18.95
CA LEU A 8 24.77 16.27 -17.68
C LEU A 8 23.27 15.99 -17.88
N GLU A 9 22.64 16.65 -18.87
CA GLU A 9 21.24 16.44 -19.24
C GLU A 9 21.03 15.13 -20.04
N ASP A 10 22.01 14.74 -20.87
CA ASP A 10 22.01 13.47 -21.61
C ASP A 10 22.14 12.24 -20.67
N ALA A 11 23.03 12.33 -19.69
CA ALA A 11 23.21 11.27 -18.68
C ALA A 11 21.98 11.08 -17.77
N ALA A 12 21.18 12.14 -17.56
CA ALA A 12 19.95 12.06 -16.77
C ALA A 12 18.74 11.53 -17.56
N THR A 13 18.81 11.54 -18.90
CA THR A 13 17.70 11.14 -19.79
C THR A 13 17.83 9.68 -20.26
N GLY A 14 18.96 9.02 -19.99
CA GLY A 14 19.17 7.59 -20.21
C GLY A 14 18.47 6.68 -19.19
N LEU A 15 17.24 7.00 -18.76
CA LEU A 15 16.37 5.98 -18.21
C LEU A 15 15.97 5.13 -19.40
N ASP A 16 16.70 4.03 -19.60
CA ASP A 16 16.32 2.98 -20.53
C ASP A 16 14.85 2.67 -20.28
N VAL A 17 13.98 3.20 -21.15
CA VAL A 17 12.56 2.88 -21.19
C VAL A 17 12.49 1.49 -21.80
N ASP A 18 12.97 0.54 -21.00
CA ASP A 18 13.02 -0.86 -21.30
C ASP A 18 11.60 -1.26 -21.73
N ALA A 19 11.50 -1.95 -22.86
CA ALA A 19 10.22 -2.39 -23.42
C ALA A 19 9.40 -3.05 -22.30
N PRO A 20 8.06 -2.85 -22.22
CA PRO A 20 7.28 -3.20 -21.03
C PRO A 20 7.58 -4.64 -20.61
N ALA A 21 8.38 -4.78 -19.56
CA ALA A 21 8.84 -6.07 -19.10
C ALA A 21 7.60 -6.83 -18.62
N ALA A 22 7.30 -7.95 -19.29
CA ALA A 22 6.20 -8.80 -18.88
C ALA A 22 6.38 -9.19 -17.42
N TRP A 23 5.34 -9.00 -16.61
CA TRP A 23 5.43 -9.25 -15.17
C TRP A 23 5.78 -10.71 -14.90
N SER A 24 6.85 -10.91 -14.15
CA SER A 24 7.24 -12.23 -13.68
C SER A 24 6.25 -12.75 -12.64
N ALA A 25 6.28 -14.06 -12.36
CA ALA A 25 5.51 -14.64 -11.26
C ALA A 25 5.86 -13.99 -9.90
N ALA A 26 7.14 -13.63 -9.69
CA ALA A 26 7.59 -12.93 -8.48
C ALA A 26 6.92 -11.55 -8.33
N THR A 27 6.78 -10.81 -9.43
CA THR A 27 6.06 -9.52 -9.47
C THR A 27 4.60 -9.71 -9.05
N TRP A 28 3.93 -10.75 -9.56
CA TRP A 28 2.56 -11.08 -9.17
C TRP A 28 2.43 -11.47 -7.70
N PHE A 29 3.37 -12.25 -7.17
CA PHE A 29 3.40 -12.56 -5.73
C PHE A 29 3.58 -11.32 -4.87
N ALA A 30 4.40 -10.36 -5.29
CA ALA A 30 4.55 -9.08 -4.60
C ALA A 30 3.23 -8.28 -4.59
N VAL A 31 2.52 -8.22 -5.72
CA VAL A 31 1.21 -7.57 -5.82
C VAL A 31 0.17 -8.23 -4.91
N ILE A 32 0.08 -9.56 -4.92
CA ILE A 32 -0.87 -10.29 -4.06
C ILE A 32 -0.53 -10.08 -2.58
N SER A 33 0.75 -10.08 -2.22
CA SER A 33 1.21 -9.79 -0.85
C SER A 33 0.80 -8.38 -0.40
N LEU A 34 0.99 -7.38 -1.27
CA LEU A 34 0.60 -6.00 -0.98
C LEU A 34 -0.93 -5.87 -0.83
N ALA A 35 -1.68 -6.51 -1.71
CA ALA A 35 -3.14 -6.53 -1.66
C ALA A 35 -3.66 -7.20 -0.38
N ALA A 36 -3.10 -8.36 0.00
CA ALA A 36 -3.45 -9.06 1.23
C ALA A 36 -3.13 -8.23 2.47
N THR A 37 -1.96 -7.58 2.49
CA THR A 37 -1.55 -6.70 3.60
C THR A 37 -2.48 -5.50 3.73
N SER A 38 -2.78 -4.83 2.62
CA SER A 38 -3.71 -3.68 2.61
C SER A 38 -5.11 -4.09 3.06
N PHE A 39 -5.62 -5.21 2.57
CA PHE A 39 -6.92 -5.75 2.99
C PHE A 39 -6.97 -6.08 4.48
N ALA A 40 -5.93 -6.71 5.02
CA ALA A 40 -5.86 -7.03 6.44
C ALA A 40 -5.79 -5.78 7.32
N LEU A 41 -5.00 -4.77 6.92
CA LEU A 41 -4.89 -3.50 7.63
C LEU A 41 -6.24 -2.77 7.68
N VAL A 42 -6.90 -2.65 6.52
CA VAL A 42 -8.26 -2.10 6.40
C VAL A 42 -9.24 -2.89 7.27
N SER A 43 -9.24 -4.21 7.17
CA SER A 43 -10.13 -5.07 7.97
C SER A 43 -9.91 -4.89 9.47
N ALA A 44 -8.67 -4.70 9.92
CA ALA A 44 -8.33 -4.47 11.32
C ALA A 44 -8.85 -3.13 11.86
N GLU A 45 -8.92 -2.08 11.02
CA GLU A 45 -9.50 -0.79 11.40
C GLU A 45 -11.04 -0.81 11.37
N PHE A 46 -11.65 -1.65 10.52
CA PHE A 46 -13.11 -1.75 10.41
C PHE A 46 -13.74 -2.83 11.31
N LEU A 47 -12.97 -3.80 11.80
CA LEU A 47 -13.39 -4.81 12.76
C LEU A 47 -13.91 -4.22 14.09
N PRO A 48 -13.23 -3.24 14.73
CA PRO A 48 -13.66 -2.65 15.99
C PRO A 48 -15.07 -2.09 15.92
N ALA A 49 -15.39 -1.32 14.86
CA ALA A 49 -16.73 -0.77 14.68
C ALA A 49 -17.82 -1.84 14.61
N GLY A 50 -17.52 -3.03 14.06
CA GLY A 50 -18.43 -4.18 14.06
C GLY A 50 -18.51 -4.94 15.38
N LEU A 51 -17.54 -4.76 16.28
CA LEU A 51 -17.43 -5.45 17.57
C LEU A 51 -17.84 -4.58 18.78
N LEU A 52 -18.00 -3.26 18.63
CA LEU A 52 -18.46 -2.39 19.71
C LEU A 52 -19.83 -2.82 20.26
N THR A 53 -20.77 -3.22 19.41
CA THR A 53 -22.12 -3.69 19.80
C THR A 53 -22.09 -4.97 20.64
N PRO A 54 -21.41 -6.07 20.23
CA PRO A 54 -21.29 -7.25 21.09
C PRO A 54 -20.41 -6.99 22.33
N MET A 55 -19.34 -6.20 22.24
CA MET A 55 -18.46 -5.90 23.37
C MET A 55 -19.19 -5.08 24.45
N ALA A 56 -19.95 -4.06 24.07
CA ALA A 56 -20.77 -3.27 24.99
C ALA A 56 -21.85 -4.14 25.67
N ARG A 57 -22.45 -5.07 24.93
CA ARG A 57 -23.43 -6.03 25.46
C ARG A 57 -22.82 -6.96 26.51
N ASP A 58 -21.64 -7.50 26.23
CA ASP A 58 -20.95 -8.43 27.14
C ASP A 58 -20.48 -7.75 28.42
N LEU A 59 -20.06 -6.48 28.34
CA LEU A 59 -19.65 -5.67 29.49
C LEU A 59 -20.81 -4.95 30.21
N GLY A 60 -22.02 -4.95 29.64
CA GLY A 60 -23.17 -4.22 30.20
C GLY A 60 -23.03 -2.70 30.18
N ILE A 61 -22.17 -2.16 29.31
CA ILE A 61 -21.91 -0.72 29.15
C ILE A 61 -22.59 -0.19 27.87
N SER A 62 -22.66 1.13 27.71
CA SER A 62 -23.15 1.73 26.47
C SER A 62 -22.11 1.59 25.34
N GLU A 63 -22.55 1.52 24.08
CA GLU A 63 -21.63 1.45 22.93
C GLU A 63 -20.64 2.64 22.90
N GLY A 64 -21.09 3.84 23.29
CA GLY A 64 -20.24 5.03 23.40
C GLY A 64 -19.24 5.00 24.56
N THR A 65 -19.33 4.04 25.48
CA THR A 65 -18.31 3.76 26.50
C THR A 65 -17.32 2.68 26.04
N ALA A 66 -17.72 1.83 25.10
CA ALA A 66 -16.88 0.76 24.55
C ALA A 66 -15.92 1.26 23.45
N GLY A 67 -16.31 2.32 22.72
CA GLY A 67 -15.46 3.02 21.75
C GLY A 67 -14.63 4.11 22.39
#